data_AF-A0A7X7MKV6-F1
#
_entry.id   AF-A0A7X7MKV6-F1
#
_cell.length_a   1.000
_cell.length_b   1.000
_cell.length_c   1.000
_cell.angle_alpha   90.00
_cell.angle_beta   90.00
_cell.angle_gamma   90.00
#
_symmetry.space_group_name_H-M   'P 1'
#
loop_
_entity.id
_entity.type
_entity.pdbx_description
1 polymer ?
#
loop_
_entity_poly.entity_id
_entity_poly.type
_entity_poly.pdbx_seq_one_letter_code
_entity_poly.pdbx_strand_id
1 'polypeptide(L)'
;MKIPSLILLFCALSLSAVDIPFGQGEIQATLETTGGALSNLTYKGHQMLAFGNSFSERVVANYPQEDGKARQWMERFDLLQFTPAVLENSRNRAQVMLSARGTGAFDWLRISKTYTLQGPSPVLEIEYRLENLGEEPRAAGLWVRTFLRSCQDPKETNVFYQTRADKCVELVHPGGVQMDEWSLAPQRGLSAVGGKNSNFGAALEAPLECLDSFYSWFSIDKHYSTLEFILREQRLSPGQAFVCKVKVTFTDNLPALVRELESQPLPAPVAAQGERLLTTAHHAKGKERDLVTLQSQDGLTTKFSRRVLNLVVPRQFSTSVRAVSLPADADPANTAVYETANGRPDYSREVPSRIESDGQGGKRLLFMVPGLERYFNAVRLDEKGVFRTTQGAFVALRDYPVQVCLDRAPRQDFPAEWFAGGPNLLHNGDFSQVSSSIAPWPAGFPTAMAVRNRNWYAY
;
A
#
# COMPACT_ATOMS: atom_id res chain seq x y z
N MET A 1 8.85 -40.12 0.09
CA MET A 1 7.99 -39.39 1.06
C MET A 1 7.04 -38.47 0.29
N LYS A 2 5.74 -38.43 0.63
CA LYS A 2 4.79 -37.51 0.00
C LYS A 2 4.69 -36.23 0.85
N ILE A 3 5.04 -35.09 0.27
CA ILE A 3 4.81 -33.77 0.87
C ILE A 3 3.31 -33.44 0.71
N PRO A 4 2.59 -33.00 1.76
CA PRO A 4 1.17 -32.71 1.66
C PRO A 4 0.92 -31.46 0.80
N SER A 5 -0.03 -31.54 -0.13
CA SER A 5 -0.50 -30.39 -0.89
C SER A 5 -1.27 -29.44 0.03
N LEU A 6 -0.79 -28.21 0.18
CA LEU A 6 -1.46 -27.18 0.98
C LEU A 6 -2.68 -26.65 0.21
N ILE A 7 -3.89 -26.96 0.69
CA ILE A 7 -5.13 -26.39 0.14
C ILE A 7 -5.35 -25.03 0.81
N LEU A 8 -5.14 -23.95 0.06
CA LEU A 8 -5.44 -22.58 0.49
C LEU A 8 -6.87 -22.21 0.07
N LEU A 9 -7.72 -21.96 1.07
CA LEU A 9 -9.08 -21.47 0.86
C LEU A 9 -9.06 -19.99 0.50
N PHE A 10 -9.83 -19.59 -0.52
CA PHE A 10 -10.05 -18.19 -0.86
C PHE A 10 -10.70 -17.44 0.30
N CYS A 11 -10.09 -16.33 0.74
CA CYS A 11 -10.72 -15.33 1.59
C CYS A 11 -10.30 -13.93 1.12
N ALA A 12 -11.28 -13.03 0.94
CA ALA A 12 -11.03 -11.64 0.61
C ALA A 12 -10.35 -10.94 1.81
N LEU A 13 -9.20 -10.31 1.58
CA LEU A 13 -8.42 -9.68 2.63
C LEU A 13 -8.81 -8.20 2.81
N SER A 14 -8.64 -7.67 4.03
CA SER A 14 -8.84 -6.25 4.34
C SER A 14 -7.87 -5.70 5.40
N LEU A 15 -6.98 -4.82 4.95
CA LEU A 15 -6.50 -3.59 5.61
C LEU A 15 -6.05 -3.63 7.08
N SER A 16 -4.88 -4.24 7.36
CA SER A 16 -3.85 -3.69 8.28
C SER A 16 -2.61 -4.58 8.33
N ALA A 17 -1.40 -3.99 8.40
CA ALA A 17 -0.08 -4.63 8.49
C ALA A 17 -0.06 -6.19 8.49
N VAL A 18 -0.43 -6.80 7.36
CA VAL A 18 -0.35 -8.26 7.16
C VAL A 18 0.99 -8.56 6.54
N ASP A 19 1.82 -9.32 7.25
CA ASP A 19 2.95 -10.04 6.66
C ASP A 19 2.40 -11.25 5.87
N ILE A 20 2.51 -11.16 4.54
CA ILE A 20 2.06 -12.18 3.61
C ILE A 20 3.29 -12.96 3.16
N PRO A 21 3.48 -14.22 3.58
CA PRO A 21 4.58 -15.05 3.11
C PRO A 21 4.41 -15.34 1.63
N PHE A 22 5.48 -15.11 0.87
CA PHE A 22 5.47 -15.13 -0.59
C PHE A 22 6.80 -15.71 -1.08
N GLY A 23 6.79 -16.84 -1.78
CA GLY A 23 8.04 -17.51 -2.15
C GLY A 23 7.86 -18.59 -3.20
N GLN A 24 8.90 -18.81 -3.99
CA GLN A 24 9.01 -19.81 -5.06
C GLN A 24 10.49 -20.13 -5.29
N GLY A 25 10.80 -21.41 -5.50
CA GLY A 25 12.17 -21.86 -5.79
C GLY A 25 13.18 -21.40 -4.74
N GLU A 26 14.17 -20.62 -5.20
CA GLU A 26 15.26 -20.11 -4.37
C GLU A 26 14.93 -18.79 -3.64
N ILE A 27 13.77 -18.17 -3.93
CA ILE A 27 13.37 -16.88 -3.36
C ILE A 27 12.29 -17.08 -2.30
N GLN A 28 12.54 -16.54 -1.10
CA GLN A 28 11.53 -16.43 -0.04
C GLN A 28 11.42 -14.98 0.40
N ALA A 29 10.20 -14.49 0.53
CA ALA A 29 9.90 -13.11 0.80
C ALA A 29 8.69 -12.94 1.73
N THR A 30 8.52 -11.74 2.25
CA THR A 30 7.36 -11.33 3.05
C THR A 30 6.92 -9.95 2.58
N LEU A 31 5.65 -9.83 2.25
CA LEU A 31 5.02 -8.56 1.85
C LEU A 31 4.25 -8.01 3.05
N GLU A 32 4.46 -6.75 3.41
CA GLU A 32 3.65 -6.04 4.41
C GLU A 32 2.57 -5.20 3.71
N THR A 33 1.35 -5.19 4.23
CA THR A 33 0.31 -4.28 3.70
C THR A 33 0.56 -2.81 3.99
N THR A 34 1.35 -2.44 5.01
CA THR A 34 1.75 -1.04 5.23
C THR A 34 2.74 -0.63 4.16
N GLY A 35 2.39 0.35 3.33
CA GLY A 35 3.15 0.70 2.14
C GLY A 35 3.17 -0.39 1.07
N GLY A 36 2.42 -1.49 1.24
CA GLY A 36 2.30 -2.60 0.29
C GLY A 36 3.63 -3.23 -0.13
N ALA A 37 4.63 -3.21 0.72
CA ALA A 37 6.04 -3.34 0.39
C ALA A 37 6.61 -4.72 0.77
N LEU A 38 7.84 -5.02 0.35
CA LEU A 38 8.62 -6.15 0.86
C LEU A 38 9.24 -5.80 2.22
N SER A 39 8.82 -6.50 3.28
CA SER A 39 9.39 -6.42 4.63
C SER A 39 10.56 -7.38 4.84
N ASN A 40 10.57 -8.52 4.12
CA ASN A 40 11.68 -9.48 4.11
C ASN A 40 11.88 -10.11 2.72
N LEU A 41 13.12 -10.53 2.42
CA LEU A 41 13.53 -11.13 1.15
C LEU A 41 14.87 -11.85 1.31
N THR A 42 14.90 -13.12 0.91
CA THR A 42 16.10 -13.95 0.83
C THR A 42 16.21 -14.61 -0.53
N TYR A 43 17.44 -14.86 -0.98
CA TYR A 43 17.76 -15.61 -2.18
C TYR A 43 18.78 -16.70 -1.85
N LYS A 44 18.48 -17.98 -2.14
CA LYS A 44 19.25 -19.15 -1.69
C LYS A 44 19.52 -19.17 -0.17
N GLY A 45 18.63 -18.55 0.62
CA GLY A 45 18.77 -18.39 2.07
C GLY A 45 19.66 -17.20 2.52
N HIS A 46 20.25 -16.46 1.58
CA HIS A 46 21.05 -15.26 1.84
C HIS A 46 20.15 -14.02 1.95
N GLN A 47 20.38 -13.16 2.95
CA GLN A 47 19.53 -11.99 3.19
C GLN A 47 19.77 -10.87 2.15
N MET A 48 18.70 -10.44 1.47
CA MET A 48 18.75 -9.45 0.38
C MET A 48 18.12 -8.08 0.71
N LEU A 49 17.64 -7.90 1.96
CA LEU A 49 17.12 -6.63 2.50
C LEU A 49 17.66 -6.39 3.90
N ALA A 50 18.24 -5.22 4.16
CA ALA A 50 18.96 -4.96 5.41
C ALA A 50 18.06 -4.43 6.52
N PHE A 51 17.19 -3.46 6.18
CA PHE A 51 16.27 -2.82 7.11
C PHE A 51 15.22 -2.03 6.33
N GLY A 52 13.98 -2.10 6.77
CA GLY A 52 12.89 -1.27 6.27
C GLY A 52 12.21 -1.77 5.00
N ASN A 53 10.99 -1.29 4.81
CA ASN A 53 10.09 -1.70 3.74
C ASN A 53 10.60 -1.26 2.37
N SER A 54 10.67 -2.22 1.46
CA SER A 54 11.29 -2.10 0.15
C SER A 54 10.30 -2.24 -0.99
N PHE A 55 10.51 -1.51 -2.09
CA PHE A 55 9.47 -1.26 -3.09
C PHE A 55 8.27 -0.55 -2.45
N SER A 56 8.58 0.55 -1.77
CA SER A 56 7.63 1.46 -1.13
C SER A 56 7.55 2.76 -1.92
N GLU A 57 6.34 3.25 -2.23
CA GLU A 57 6.14 4.38 -3.14
C GLU A 57 5.94 5.71 -2.43
N ARG A 58 6.46 6.77 -3.06
CA ARG A 58 5.90 8.11 -3.00
C ARG A 58 5.23 8.38 -4.35
N VAL A 59 4.02 8.92 -4.33
CA VAL A 59 3.34 9.38 -5.54
C VAL A 59 3.64 10.85 -5.70
N VAL A 60 3.99 11.24 -6.92
CA VAL A 60 4.47 12.59 -7.22
C VAL A 60 3.84 13.12 -8.50
N ALA A 61 3.55 14.42 -8.53
CA ALA A 61 3.00 15.10 -9.70
C ALA A 61 3.51 16.53 -9.78
N ASN A 62 3.80 17.00 -10.99
CA ASN A 62 4.25 18.36 -11.22
C ASN A 62 3.07 19.32 -11.03
N TYR A 63 3.26 20.40 -10.26
CA TYR A 63 2.19 21.36 -10.03
C TYR A 63 2.29 22.52 -11.05
N PRO A 64 1.22 22.82 -11.81
CA PRO A 64 1.21 23.92 -12.77
C PRO A 64 1.39 25.30 -12.09
N GLN A 65 1.99 26.23 -12.82
CA GLN A 65 2.50 27.50 -12.30
C GLN A 65 1.54 28.67 -12.49
N GLU A 66 1.40 29.52 -11.47
CA GLU A 66 0.97 30.92 -11.61
C GLU A 66 2.08 31.92 -11.23
N ASP A 67 3.06 31.52 -10.40
CA ASP A 67 4.12 32.40 -9.84
C ASP A 67 5.54 32.11 -10.36
N GLY A 68 5.69 31.18 -11.32
CA GLY A 68 6.99 30.79 -11.88
C GLY A 68 7.90 29.98 -10.94
N LYS A 69 7.40 29.51 -9.79
CA LYS A 69 8.13 28.59 -8.89
C LYS A 69 7.86 27.13 -9.27
N ALA A 70 8.90 26.31 -9.20
CA ALA A 70 8.76 24.86 -9.33
C ALA A 70 8.17 24.28 -8.04
N ARG A 71 7.08 23.51 -8.15
CA ARG A 71 6.43 22.84 -7.03
C ARG A 71 6.01 21.44 -7.46
N GLN A 72 5.99 20.51 -6.50
CA GLN A 72 5.58 19.13 -6.73
C GLN A 72 4.64 18.71 -5.61
N TRP A 73 3.51 18.09 -5.97
CA TRP A 73 2.69 17.37 -5.01
C TRP A 73 3.37 16.04 -4.69
N MET A 74 3.45 15.69 -3.41
CA MET A 74 3.95 14.40 -2.98
C MET A 74 3.02 13.79 -1.92
N GLU A 75 2.67 12.52 -2.11
CA GLU A 75 1.96 11.73 -1.10
C GLU A 75 2.72 10.44 -0.79
N ARG A 76 2.84 10.15 0.52
CA ARG A 76 3.56 9.02 1.07
C ARG A 76 2.69 7.77 1.09
N PHE A 77 2.58 7.09 -0.04
CA PHE A 77 1.91 5.79 -0.13
C PHE A 77 2.62 4.74 0.73
N ASP A 78 3.92 4.89 1.00
CA ASP A 78 4.68 4.10 1.98
C ASP A 78 4.14 4.13 3.43
N LEU A 79 3.19 5.01 3.75
CA LEU A 79 2.49 5.06 5.04
C LEU A 79 1.04 4.51 4.99
N LEU A 80 0.49 4.25 3.81
CA LEU A 80 -0.90 3.85 3.64
C LEU A 80 -1.08 2.34 3.84
N GLN A 81 -2.25 1.90 4.29
CA GLN A 81 -2.60 0.48 4.25
C GLN A 81 -3.07 0.07 2.86
N PHE A 82 -2.42 -0.96 2.32
CA PHE A 82 -2.81 -1.63 1.08
C PHE A 82 -3.72 -2.83 1.39
N THR A 83 -4.58 -3.16 0.43
CA THR A 83 -5.48 -4.30 0.45
C THR A 83 -4.84 -5.43 -0.37
N PRO A 84 -4.54 -6.60 0.22
CA PRO A 84 -3.96 -7.69 -0.54
C PRO A 84 -5.01 -8.55 -1.26
N ALA A 85 -4.57 -9.19 -2.33
CA ALA A 85 -5.26 -10.25 -3.04
C ALA A 85 -4.23 -11.28 -3.52
N VAL A 86 -4.32 -12.51 -3.01
CA VAL A 86 -3.51 -13.63 -3.53
C VAL A 86 -4.14 -14.06 -4.85
N LEU A 87 -3.44 -13.85 -5.96
CA LEU A 87 -3.92 -14.16 -7.31
C LEU A 87 -3.54 -15.59 -7.72
N GLU A 88 -2.35 -16.05 -7.32
CA GLU A 88 -1.90 -17.42 -7.53
C GLU A 88 -0.98 -17.88 -6.39
N ASN A 89 -1.12 -19.14 -5.96
CA ASN A 89 -0.11 -19.84 -5.18
C ASN A 89 -0.04 -21.31 -5.62
N SER A 90 0.68 -21.56 -6.71
CA SER A 90 0.89 -22.88 -7.28
C SER A 90 2.32 -23.39 -7.00
N ARG A 91 2.63 -24.62 -7.43
CA ARG A 91 3.99 -25.19 -7.27
C ARG A 91 5.06 -24.48 -8.10
N ASN A 92 4.65 -23.73 -9.12
CA ASN A 92 5.54 -23.15 -10.12
C ASN A 92 5.42 -21.62 -10.21
N ARG A 93 4.49 -20.99 -9.47
CA ARG A 93 4.25 -19.55 -9.53
C ARG A 93 3.51 -19.08 -8.27
N ALA A 94 3.97 -17.96 -7.73
CA ALA A 94 3.24 -17.22 -6.71
C ALA A 94 2.95 -15.82 -7.25
N GLN A 95 1.74 -15.31 -7.00
CA GLN A 95 1.34 -13.97 -7.40
C GLN A 95 0.45 -13.32 -6.33
N VAL A 96 0.85 -12.14 -5.85
CA VAL A 96 0.11 -11.35 -4.86
C VAL A 96 -0.01 -9.91 -5.35
N MET A 97 -1.23 -9.40 -5.42
CA MET A 97 -1.52 -8.00 -5.67
C MET A 97 -1.77 -7.28 -4.33
N LEU A 98 -1.27 -6.06 -4.20
CA LEU A 98 -1.53 -5.13 -3.10
C LEU A 98 -2.07 -3.83 -3.69
N SER A 99 -3.19 -3.30 -3.20
CA SER A 99 -3.77 -2.05 -3.72
C SER A 99 -4.17 -1.03 -2.65
N ALA A 100 -3.87 0.24 -2.89
CA ALA A 100 -4.24 1.36 -2.01
C ALA A 100 -4.80 2.53 -2.82
N ARG A 101 -5.67 3.32 -2.19
CA ARG A 101 -6.14 4.60 -2.70
C ARG A 101 -5.44 5.72 -1.92
N GLY A 102 -5.08 6.80 -2.60
CA GLY A 102 -4.57 8.00 -1.95
C GLY A 102 -5.62 8.68 -1.05
N THR A 103 -5.16 9.64 -0.26
CA THR A 103 -5.90 10.28 0.83
C THR A 103 -5.83 11.81 0.78
N GLY A 104 -4.69 12.32 0.30
CA GLY A 104 -4.34 13.72 0.18
C GLY A 104 -4.44 14.22 -1.26
N ALA A 105 -3.30 14.65 -1.81
CA ALA A 105 -3.22 15.19 -3.18
C ALA A 105 -3.59 14.16 -4.25
N PHE A 106 -3.52 12.86 -3.93
CA PHE A 106 -3.80 11.75 -4.83
C PHE A 106 -5.03 10.95 -4.39
N ASP A 107 -6.01 11.58 -3.72
CA ASP A 107 -7.28 10.94 -3.32
C ASP A 107 -8.16 10.46 -4.50
N TRP A 108 -7.81 10.84 -5.72
CA TRP A 108 -8.38 10.38 -6.98
C TRP A 108 -7.66 9.16 -7.56
N LEU A 109 -6.48 8.78 -7.06
CA LEU A 109 -5.64 7.72 -7.60
C LEU A 109 -5.77 6.42 -6.79
N ARG A 110 -5.93 5.28 -7.48
CA ARG A 110 -5.61 3.96 -6.94
C ARG A 110 -4.27 3.49 -7.50
N ILE A 111 -3.42 2.96 -6.62
CA ILE A 111 -2.25 2.19 -7.00
C ILE A 111 -2.51 0.73 -6.68
N SER A 112 -2.25 -0.14 -7.64
CA SER A 112 -2.09 -1.58 -7.41
C SER A 112 -0.66 -1.97 -7.77
N LYS A 113 -0.08 -2.92 -7.04
CA LYS A 113 1.20 -3.53 -7.37
C LYS A 113 1.12 -5.05 -7.22
N THR A 114 1.57 -5.76 -8.26
CA THR A 114 1.46 -7.21 -8.36
C THR A 114 2.85 -7.83 -8.37
N TYR A 115 3.21 -8.45 -7.24
CA TYR A 115 4.44 -9.21 -7.08
C TYR A 115 4.24 -10.61 -7.67
N THR A 116 5.16 -11.05 -8.54
CA THR A 116 5.12 -12.36 -9.20
C THR A 116 6.48 -13.04 -9.12
N LEU A 117 6.52 -14.29 -8.64
CA LEU A 117 7.69 -15.17 -8.68
C LEU A 117 7.37 -16.41 -9.52
N GLN A 118 8.36 -16.93 -10.25
CA GLN A 118 8.25 -18.20 -10.99
C GLN A 118 9.23 -19.24 -10.45
N GLY A 119 8.75 -20.46 -10.20
CA GLY A 119 9.46 -21.56 -9.54
C GLY A 119 10.90 -21.84 -10.00
N PRO A 120 11.21 -21.87 -11.30
CA PRO A 120 12.57 -22.16 -11.79
C PRO A 120 13.42 -20.90 -12.04
N SER A 121 12.91 -19.69 -11.78
CA SER A 121 13.56 -18.44 -12.19
C SER A 121 13.90 -17.58 -10.96
N PRO A 122 15.16 -17.10 -10.82
CA PRO A 122 15.54 -16.19 -9.76
C PRO A 122 15.09 -14.75 -10.07
N VAL A 123 13.84 -14.57 -10.48
CA VAL A 123 13.28 -13.29 -10.93
C VAL A 123 12.00 -12.97 -10.17
N LEU A 124 11.99 -11.79 -9.55
CA LEU A 124 10.80 -11.13 -9.03
C LEU A 124 10.31 -10.10 -10.05
N GLU A 125 9.13 -10.29 -10.62
CA GLU A 125 8.43 -9.27 -11.42
C GLU A 125 7.49 -8.46 -10.50
N ILE A 126 7.53 -7.13 -10.63
CA ILE A 126 6.60 -6.22 -9.94
C ILE A 126 5.90 -5.37 -11.00
N GLU A 127 4.60 -5.60 -11.18
CA GLU A 127 3.75 -4.81 -12.05
C GLU A 127 3.07 -3.70 -11.25
N TYR A 128 3.40 -2.43 -11.52
CA TYR A 128 2.70 -1.27 -11.00
C TYR A 128 1.55 -0.88 -11.91
N ARG A 129 0.40 -0.57 -11.33
CA ARG A 129 -0.78 -0.03 -12.01
C ARG A 129 -1.26 1.23 -11.30
N LEU A 130 -1.40 2.32 -12.06
CA LEU A 130 -1.91 3.61 -11.61
C LEU A 130 -3.27 3.84 -12.28
N GLU A 131 -4.36 3.96 -11.52
CA GLU A 131 -5.73 4.05 -12.02
C GLU A 131 -6.41 5.35 -11.54
N ASN A 132 -6.92 6.15 -12.48
CA ASN A 132 -7.65 7.38 -12.17
C ASN A 132 -9.13 7.06 -11.84
N LEU A 133 -9.49 7.19 -10.56
CA LEU A 133 -10.85 7.05 -10.03
C LEU A 133 -11.64 8.37 -10.02
N GLY A 134 -11.03 9.46 -10.47
CA GLY A 134 -11.66 10.78 -10.57
C GLY A 134 -12.41 10.98 -11.88
N GLU A 135 -13.20 12.06 -11.92
CA GLU A 135 -14.02 12.47 -13.07
C GLU A 135 -13.27 13.36 -14.08
N GLU A 136 -12.04 13.77 -13.75
CA GLU A 136 -11.22 14.67 -14.56
C GLU A 136 -9.86 14.03 -14.94
N PRO A 137 -9.25 14.38 -16.10
CA PRO A 137 -7.90 13.98 -16.44
C PRO A 137 -6.87 14.52 -15.43
N ARG A 138 -6.07 13.64 -14.85
CA ARG A 138 -5.08 13.98 -13.81
C ARG A 138 -3.75 13.26 -14.06
N ALA A 139 -2.69 13.73 -13.43
CA ALA A 139 -1.33 13.26 -13.68
C ALA A 139 -0.67 12.72 -12.40
N ALA A 140 0.09 11.63 -12.53
CA ALA A 140 0.88 11.05 -11.45
C ALA A 140 2.07 10.23 -11.99
N GLY A 141 3.23 10.37 -11.35
CA GLY A 141 4.38 9.48 -11.48
C GLY A 141 4.70 8.78 -10.14
N LEU A 142 5.62 7.83 -10.18
CA LEU A 142 6.05 7.08 -8.98
C LEU A 142 7.52 7.33 -8.68
N TRP A 143 7.82 7.55 -7.41
CA TRP A 143 9.16 7.42 -6.87
C TRP A 143 9.19 6.21 -5.94
N VAL A 144 9.86 5.14 -6.38
CA VAL A 144 9.91 3.86 -5.67
C VAL A 144 11.26 3.71 -4.97
N ARG A 145 11.23 3.45 -3.66
CA ARG A 145 12.42 3.20 -2.84
C ARG A 145 12.55 1.71 -2.52
N THR A 146 13.75 1.14 -2.64
CA THR A 146 14.09 -0.18 -2.11
C THR A 146 15.41 -0.17 -1.31
N PHE A 147 15.48 -1.02 -0.27
CA PHE A 147 16.68 -1.26 0.55
C PHE A 147 17.40 -2.55 0.11
N LEU A 148 17.22 -2.94 -1.15
CA LEU A 148 17.92 -4.04 -1.83
C LEU A 148 19.44 -3.88 -1.67
N ARG A 149 20.08 -4.89 -1.08
CA ARG A 149 21.53 -5.07 -1.00
C ARG A 149 21.85 -6.46 -0.42
N SER A 150 23.11 -6.90 -0.48
CA SER A 150 23.55 -8.04 0.33
C SER A 150 23.66 -7.65 1.79
N CYS A 151 23.11 -8.49 2.68
CA CYS A 151 22.90 -8.17 4.10
C CYS A 151 23.34 -9.29 5.05
N GLN A 152 23.93 -10.37 4.54
CA GLN A 152 24.24 -11.56 5.33
C GLN A 152 25.28 -11.30 6.43
N ASP A 153 26.24 -10.41 6.16
CA ASP A 153 27.04 -9.75 7.18
C ASP A 153 26.56 -8.28 7.30
N PRO A 154 26.12 -7.81 8.49
CA PRO A 154 25.76 -6.41 8.71
C PRO A 154 26.86 -5.38 8.39
N LYS A 155 28.13 -5.82 8.29
CA LYS A 155 29.29 -5.01 7.91
C LYS A 155 29.66 -5.14 6.43
N GLU A 156 28.91 -5.89 5.63
CA GLU A 156 29.24 -6.10 4.22
C GLU A 156 29.24 -4.77 3.44
N THR A 157 30.36 -4.50 2.76
CA THR A 157 30.43 -3.48 1.73
C THR A 157 29.66 -3.96 0.51
N ASN A 158 28.77 -3.12 -0.01
CA ASN A 158 28.02 -3.39 -1.24
C ASN A 158 28.59 -2.58 -2.40
N VAL A 159 28.50 -3.14 -3.61
CA VAL A 159 28.77 -2.47 -4.88
C VAL A 159 27.44 -2.21 -5.57
N PHE A 160 27.21 -0.97 -5.94
CA PHE A 160 26.07 -0.50 -6.71
C PHE A 160 26.51 -0.23 -8.14
N TYR A 161 25.72 -0.70 -9.09
CA TYR A 161 25.89 -0.49 -10.52
C TYR A 161 24.78 0.44 -10.99
N GLN A 162 25.14 1.59 -11.57
CA GLN A 162 24.18 2.55 -12.12
C GLN A 162 24.51 2.87 -13.57
N THR A 163 23.60 2.53 -14.50
CA THR A 163 23.73 2.96 -15.90
C THR A 163 23.45 4.46 -16.00
N ARG A 164 24.40 5.23 -16.54
CA ARG A 164 24.29 6.67 -16.86
C ARG A 164 24.04 6.87 -18.35
N ALA A 165 24.15 8.09 -18.86
CA ALA A 165 23.96 8.38 -20.29
C ALA A 165 25.08 7.81 -21.19
N ASP A 166 26.29 7.62 -20.64
CA ASP A 166 27.52 7.27 -21.37
C ASP A 166 28.18 5.94 -20.94
N LYS A 167 27.87 5.42 -19.74
CA LYS A 167 28.51 4.25 -19.14
C LYS A 167 27.70 3.70 -17.96
N CYS A 168 27.96 2.47 -17.53
CA CYS A 168 27.69 2.07 -16.15
C CYS A 168 28.81 2.57 -15.21
N VAL A 169 28.46 2.90 -13.97
CA VAL A 169 29.43 3.22 -12.91
C VAL A 169 29.30 2.24 -11.75
N GLU A 170 30.43 1.85 -11.18
CA GLU A 170 30.50 1.15 -9.89
C GLU A 170 30.61 2.17 -8.76
N LEU A 171 29.75 2.04 -7.75
CA LEU A 171 29.71 2.87 -6.55
C LEU A 171 29.82 1.96 -5.32
N VAL A 172 30.81 2.20 -4.45
CA VAL A 172 31.11 1.31 -3.32
C VAL A 172 30.64 1.94 -2.01
N HIS A 173 29.77 1.24 -1.27
CA HIS A 173 29.20 1.73 -0.01
C HIS A 173 29.27 0.69 1.12
N PRO A 174 29.69 1.07 2.34
CA PRO A 174 30.27 2.37 2.71
C PRO A 174 31.71 2.55 2.21
N GLY A 175 32.21 3.79 2.29
CA GLY A 175 33.63 4.14 2.14
C GLY A 175 34.11 4.56 0.74
N GLY A 176 33.36 4.29 -0.34
CA GLY A 176 33.71 4.75 -1.69
C GLY A 176 32.91 5.98 -2.15
N VAL A 177 31.63 6.06 -1.79
CA VAL A 177 30.73 7.19 -2.11
C VAL A 177 30.86 8.33 -1.09
N GLN A 178 30.71 9.57 -1.56
CA GLN A 178 30.83 10.81 -0.76
C GLN A 178 29.49 11.53 -0.55
N MET A 179 28.50 11.27 -1.40
CA MET A 179 27.17 11.85 -1.39
C MET A 179 26.18 10.92 -2.11
N ASP A 180 24.90 11.26 -2.08
CA ASP A 180 23.88 10.56 -2.86
C ASP A 180 24.12 10.71 -4.36
N GLU A 181 23.77 9.69 -5.15
CA GLU A 181 24.04 9.65 -6.59
C GLU A 181 22.75 9.55 -7.40
N TRP A 182 22.62 10.43 -8.40
CA TRP A 182 21.55 10.43 -9.39
C TRP A 182 22.07 9.90 -10.72
N SER A 183 21.32 8.97 -11.33
CA SER A 183 21.46 8.68 -12.75
C SER A 183 20.28 9.26 -13.53
N LEU A 184 20.52 10.42 -14.15
CA LEU A 184 19.54 11.14 -14.96
C LEU A 184 19.58 10.66 -16.41
N ALA A 185 18.40 10.38 -16.99
CA ALA A 185 18.29 9.89 -18.37
C ALA A 185 19.26 8.71 -18.66
N PRO A 186 19.13 7.61 -17.92
CA PRO A 186 20.04 6.48 -18.04
C PRO A 186 19.90 5.82 -19.41
N GLN A 187 21.01 5.37 -20.00
CA GLN A 187 21.06 4.75 -21.34
C GLN A 187 20.33 3.39 -21.41
N ARG A 188 20.19 2.72 -20.27
CA ARG A 188 19.39 1.51 -20.06
C ARG A 188 18.61 1.69 -18.77
N GLY A 189 17.45 1.07 -18.67
CA GLY A 189 16.71 0.98 -17.41
C GLY A 189 17.31 -0.02 -16.42
N LEU A 190 18.63 -0.03 -16.25
CA LEU A 190 19.38 -1.00 -15.43
C LEU A 190 20.10 -0.32 -14.26
N SER A 191 19.84 -0.80 -13.05
CA SER A 191 20.69 -0.58 -11.88
C SER A 191 20.77 -1.87 -11.05
N ALA A 192 21.90 -2.15 -10.42
CA ALA A 192 22.10 -3.38 -9.65
C ALA A 192 22.85 -3.12 -8.34
N VAL A 193 22.76 -4.07 -7.39
CA VAL A 193 23.40 -3.97 -6.08
C VAL A 193 23.68 -5.34 -5.50
N GLY A 194 24.84 -5.49 -4.85
CA GLY A 194 25.20 -6.74 -4.19
C GLY A 194 26.48 -6.65 -3.37
N GLY A 195 26.74 -7.72 -2.62
CA GLY A 195 27.84 -7.81 -1.67
C GLY A 195 29.18 -7.90 -2.38
N LYS A 196 30.13 -7.02 -2.01
CA LYS A 196 31.46 -6.94 -2.64
C LYS A 196 32.27 -8.23 -2.48
N ASN A 197 32.03 -8.97 -1.39
CA ASN A 197 32.76 -10.19 -1.06
C ASN A 197 31.93 -11.45 -1.34
N SER A 198 30.63 -11.42 -1.06
CA SER A 198 29.74 -12.56 -1.30
C SER A 198 29.33 -12.71 -2.77
N ASN A 199 29.37 -11.63 -3.57
CA ASN A 199 28.81 -11.51 -4.93
C ASN A 199 27.29 -11.77 -5.04
N PHE A 200 26.62 -12.09 -3.93
CA PHE A 200 25.17 -12.17 -3.85
C PHE A 200 24.58 -10.78 -4.09
N GLY A 201 23.65 -10.69 -5.03
CA GLY A 201 23.15 -9.42 -5.53
C GLY A 201 21.88 -9.57 -6.32
N ALA A 202 21.39 -8.42 -6.79
CA ALA A 202 20.26 -8.36 -7.68
C ALA A 202 20.39 -7.19 -8.66
N ALA A 203 20.00 -7.44 -9.91
CA ALA A 203 19.82 -6.42 -10.94
C ALA A 203 18.34 -6.04 -11.06
N LEU A 204 18.06 -4.74 -11.04
CA LEU A 204 16.74 -4.16 -11.26
C LEU A 204 16.67 -3.62 -12.69
N GLU A 205 15.66 -4.07 -13.42
CA GLU A 205 15.35 -3.69 -14.79
C GLU A 205 13.99 -2.97 -14.83
N ALA A 206 13.96 -1.74 -15.34
CA ALA A 206 12.77 -0.94 -15.54
C ALA A 206 12.59 -0.56 -17.02
N PRO A 207 11.35 -0.43 -17.55
CA PRO A 207 11.12 -0.03 -18.94
C PRO A 207 11.61 1.40 -19.18
N LEU A 208 12.52 1.56 -20.13
CA LEU A 208 13.25 2.82 -20.37
C LEU A 208 12.31 3.95 -20.81
N GLU A 209 11.25 3.60 -21.55
CA GLU A 209 10.20 4.52 -21.99
C GLU A 209 9.42 5.14 -20.83
N CYS A 210 9.27 4.42 -19.72
CA CYS A 210 8.56 4.87 -18.52
C CYS A 210 9.49 5.49 -17.46
N LEU A 211 10.80 5.25 -17.55
CA LEU A 211 11.80 5.65 -16.58
C LEU A 211 12.25 7.11 -16.80
N ASP A 212 12.35 7.89 -15.73
CA ASP A 212 12.99 9.20 -15.73
C ASP A 212 14.45 9.12 -15.25
N SER A 213 14.66 8.50 -14.10
CA SER A 213 15.95 8.48 -13.41
C SER A 213 16.06 7.36 -12.37
N PHE A 214 17.30 7.02 -12.01
CA PHE A 214 17.63 6.30 -10.78
C PHE A 214 18.21 7.26 -9.75
N TYR A 215 18.06 6.91 -8.47
CA TYR A 215 18.66 7.61 -7.34
C TYR A 215 19.13 6.59 -6.30
N SER A 216 20.28 6.85 -5.67
CA SER A 216 20.73 6.10 -4.51
C SER A 216 21.11 7.05 -3.39
N TRP A 217 20.39 6.95 -2.28
CA TRP A 217 20.77 7.60 -1.03
C TRP A 217 21.82 6.77 -0.31
N PHE A 218 22.84 7.41 0.27
CA PHE A 218 23.90 6.74 1.01
C PHE A 218 24.07 7.36 2.40
N SER A 219 23.88 6.55 3.46
CA SER A 219 24.26 6.97 4.80
C SER A 219 25.79 6.97 4.89
N ILE A 220 26.39 8.15 5.05
CA ILE A 220 27.85 8.30 5.10
C ILE A 220 28.44 7.55 6.30
N ASP A 221 27.76 7.60 7.46
CA ASP A 221 28.24 7.02 8.72
C ASP A 221 27.77 5.58 8.99
N LYS A 222 26.99 4.96 8.09
CA LYS A 222 26.30 3.67 8.36
C LYS A 222 26.22 2.78 7.12
N HIS A 223 26.08 1.46 7.32
CA HIS A 223 25.82 0.48 6.24
C HIS A 223 24.35 0.53 5.71
N TYR A 224 23.76 1.72 5.66
CA TYR A 224 22.42 1.97 5.13
C TYR A 224 22.49 2.77 3.83
N SER A 225 21.73 2.31 2.85
CA SER A 225 21.66 2.89 1.51
C SER A 225 20.33 2.54 0.86
N THR A 226 20.00 3.17 -0.26
CA THR A 226 18.85 2.80 -1.10
C THR A 226 19.23 2.64 -2.55
N LEU A 227 18.45 1.84 -3.26
CA LEU A 227 18.34 1.86 -4.71
C LEU A 227 16.91 2.33 -5.00
N GLU A 228 16.76 3.42 -5.72
CA GLU A 228 15.47 4.06 -5.98
C GLU A 228 15.32 4.32 -7.47
N PHE A 229 14.10 4.21 -7.98
CA PHE A 229 13.79 4.49 -9.38
C PHE A 229 12.54 5.36 -9.50
N ILE A 230 12.58 6.26 -10.47
CA ILE A 230 11.58 7.30 -10.67
C ILE A 230 10.91 7.07 -12.03
N LEU A 231 9.62 6.74 -12.00
CA LEU A 231 8.78 6.58 -13.18
C LEU A 231 8.10 7.90 -13.53
N ARG A 232 8.11 8.24 -14.82
CA ARG A 232 7.56 9.47 -15.41
C ARG A 232 6.10 9.71 -15.03
N GLU A 233 5.74 10.98 -15.00
CA GLU A 233 4.38 11.43 -14.75
C GLU A 233 3.46 11.08 -15.92
N GLN A 234 2.46 10.23 -15.66
CA GLN A 234 1.49 9.78 -16.65
C GLN A 234 0.20 10.58 -16.51
N ARG A 235 -0.27 11.17 -17.62
CA ARG A 235 -1.59 11.82 -17.68
C ARG A 235 -2.67 10.77 -17.97
N LEU A 236 -3.56 10.58 -17.02
CA LEU A 236 -4.61 9.57 -17.02
C LEU A 236 -5.98 10.22 -17.17
N SER A 237 -6.72 9.85 -18.22
CA SER A 237 -8.15 10.18 -18.36
C SER A 237 -8.99 9.48 -17.27
N PRO A 238 -10.24 9.92 -17.02
CA PRO A 238 -11.15 9.24 -16.09
C PRO A 238 -11.30 7.75 -16.40
N GLY A 239 -11.13 6.89 -15.39
CA GLY A 239 -11.17 5.43 -15.53
C GLY A 239 -9.98 4.80 -16.29
N GLN A 240 -9.06 5.60 -16.83
CA GLN A 240 -7.84 5.10 -17.46
C GLN A 240 -6.87 4.59 -16.39
N ALA A 241 -6.09 3.57 -16.77
CA ALA A 241 -4.94 3.15 -15.99
C ALA A 241 -3.68 3.02 -16.84
N PHE A 242 -2.55 3.36 -16.25
CA PHE A 242 -1.21 3.07 -16.73
C PHE A 242 -0.66 1.82 -16.04
N VAL A 243 0.17 1.04 -16.73
CA VAL A 243 0.80 -0.18 -16.23
C VAL A 243 2.28 -0.19 -16.59
N CYS A 244 3.14 -0.50 -15.63
CA CYS A 244 4.60 -0.60 -15.81
C CYS A 244 5.13 -1.83 -15.07
N LYS A 245 5.98 -2.63 -15.71
CA LYS A 245 6.58 -3.84 -15.13
C LYS A 245 8.07 -3.65 -14.91
N VAL A 246 8.52 -3.78 -13.66
CA VAL A 246 9.95 -3.90 -13.35
C VAL A 246 10.29 -5.34 -13.00
N LYS A 247 11.53 -5.74 -13.25
CA LYS A 247 12.06 -7.06 -12.89
C LYS A 247 13.24 -6.90 -11.95
N VAL A 248 13.40 -7.85 -11.05
CA VAL A 248 14.53 -7.95 -10.13
C VAL A 248 15.10 -9.35 -10.25
N THR A 249 16.26 -9.46 -10.89
CA THR A 249 16.96 -10.71 -11.18
C THR A 249 18.04 -10.94 -10.13
N PHE A 250 17.89 -11.97 -9.30
CA PHE A 250 18.81 -12.34 -8.23
C PHE A 250 19.92 -13.25 -8.73
N THR A 251 21.10 -13.15 -8.12
CA THR A 251 22.29 -13.91 -8.50
C THR A 251 23.27 -14.06 -7.34
N ASP A 252 24.08 -15.11 -7.37
CA ASP A 252 25.27 -15.32 -6.53
C ASP A 252 26.57 -14.88 -7.23
N ASN A 253 26.46 -14.32 -8.44
CA ASN A 253 27.57 -13.74 -9.21
C ASN A 253 27.14 -12.44 -9.90
N LEU A 254 26.96 -11.37 -9.11
CA LEU A 254 26.55 -10.07 -9.61
C LEU A 254 27.47 -9.50 -10.73
N PRO A 255 28.81 -9.56 -10.65
CA PRO A 255 29.67 -9.02 -11.70
C PRO A 255 29.48 -9.72 -13.06
N ALA A 256 29.12 -11.00 -13.09
CA ALA A 256 28.80 -11.71 -14.33
C ALA A 256 27.44 -11.24 -14.90
N LEU A 257 26.41 -11.16 -14.06
CA LEU A 257 25.07 -10.70 -14.48
C LEU A 257 25.10 -9.28 -15.05
N VAL A 258 25.82 -8.35 -14.40
CA VAL A 258 25.92 -6.97 -14.90
C VAL A 258 26.60 -6.93 -16.27
N ARG A 259 27.73 -7.63 -16.43
CA ARG A 259 28.43 -7.69 -17.73
C ARG A 259 27.56 -8.30 -18.83
N GLU A 260 26.78 -9.33 -18.52
CA GLU A 260 25.83 -9.93 -19.46
C GLU A 260 24.81 -8.89 -19.93
N LEU A 261 24.13 -8.22 -18.98
CA LEU A 261 23.11 -7.20 -19.27
C LEU A 261 23.69 -5.96 -20.00
N GLU A 262 24.93 -5.56 -19.69
CA GLU A 262 25.64 -4.50 -20.40
C GLU A 262 26.06 -4.89 -21.81
N SER A 263 26.38 -6.17 -22.05
CA SER A 263 26.82 -6.69 -23.36
C SER A 263 25.70 -6.80 -24.39
N GLN A 264 24.44 -6.84 -23.95
CA GLN A 264 23.28 -6.81 -24.83
C GLN A 264 23.30 -5.53 -25.68
N PRO A 265 22.78 -5.53 -26.93
CA PRO A 265 22.62 -4.30 -27.69
C PRO A 265 21.89 -3.21 -26.89
N LEU A 266 22.19 -1.95 -27.19
CA LEU A 266 21.41 -0.85 -26.63
C LEU A 266 19.95 -0.96 -27.09
N PRO A 267 18.96 -0.69 -26.22
CA PRO A 267 17.58 -0.61 -26.66
C PRO A 267 17.47 0.44 -27.76
N ALA A 268 16.70 0.15 -28.81
CA ALA A 268 16.40 1.12 -29.84
C ALA A 268 15.75 2.37 -29.20
N PRO A 269 15.93 3.58 -29.75
CA PRO A 269 15.31 4.78 -29.20
C PRO A 269 13.78 4.66 -29.14
N VAL A 270 13.23 4.44 -27.95
CA VAL A 270 11.79 4.41 -27.69
C VAL A 270 11.35 5.80 -27.26
N ALA A 271 10.21 6.27 -27.78
CA ALA A 271 9.60 7.52 -27.33
C ALA A 271 9.21 7.41 -25.85
N ALA A 272 9.61 8.38 -25.03
CA ALA A 272 9.26 8.41 -23.62
C ALA A 272 7.74 8.52 -23.43
N GLN A 273 7.21 7.71 -22.51
CA GLN A 273 5.82 7.76 -22.07
C GLN A 273 5.73 8.64 -20.82
N GLY A 274 4.97 9.73 -20.92
CA GLY A 274 4.76 10.68 -19.82
C GLY A 274 5.85 11.73 -19.64
N GLU A 275 5.56 12.68 -18.76
CA GLU A 275 6.37 13.87 -18.51
C GLU A 275 7.47 13.59 -17.46
N ARG A 276 8.55 14.39 -17.53
CA ARG A 276 9.63 14.29 -16.53
C ARG A 276 9.15 14.86 -15.20
N LEU A 277 9.45 14.18 -14.11
CA LEU A 277 9.18 14.72 -12.78
C LEU A 277 10.21 15.80 -12.43
N LEU A 278 9.76 16.85 -11.75
CA LEU A 278 10.63 17.87 -11.15
C LEU A 278 11.41 17.25 -9.99
N THR A 279 12.58 16.67 -10.27
CA THR A 279 13.54 16.21 -9.26
C THR A 279 14.50 17.32 -8.88
N THR A 280 15.07 17.26 -7.67
CA THR A 280 16.06 18.25 -7.19
C THR A 280 17.25 18.37 -8.14
N ALA A 281 17.66 17.28 -8.77
CA ALA A 281 18.76 17.24 -9.74
C ALA A 281 18.43 17.92 -11.10
N HIS A 282 17.16 18.10 -11.47
CA HIS A 282 16.78 18.83 -12.68
C HIS A 282 16.96 20.36 -12.60
N HIS A 283 17.37 20.87 -11.45
CA HIS A 283 17.77 22.27 -11.25
C HIS A 283 19.26 22.55 -11.54
N ALA A 284 19.96 21.62 -12.22
CA ALA A 284 21.36 21.72 -12.66
C ALA A 284 21.64 22.77 -13.78
N LYS A 285 21.04 23.96 -13.70
CA LYS A 285 21.50 25.19 -14.38
C LYS A 285 21.87 26.28 -13.37
N GLY A 286 22.54 25.88 -12.29
CA GLY A 286 23.27 26.81 -11.39
C GLY A 286 22.42 27.73 -10.53
N LYS A 287 21.12 27.45 -10.36
CA LYS A 287 20.28 28.06 -9.33
C LYS A 287 19.38 27.00 -8.72
N GLU A 288 19.68 26.61 -7.48
CA GLU A 288 18.65 26.10 -6.59
C GLU A 288 17.48 27.09 -6.62
N ARG A 289 16.33 26.60 -7.08
CA ARG A 289 15.04 27.19 -6.73
C ARG A 289 14.41 26.18 -5.80
N ASP A 290 14.08 26.61 -4.59
CA ASP A 290 13.53 25.76 -3.55
C ASP A 290 12.38 24.92 -4.11
N LEU A 291 12.58 23.60 -4.24
CA LEU A 291 11.50 22.70 -4.63
C LEU A 291 10.55 22.62 -3.44
N VAL A 292 9.45 23.36 -3.51
CA VAL A 292 8.42 23.30 -2.49
C VAL A 292 7.62 22.02 -2.70
N THR A 293 7.96 20.99 -1.93
CA THR A 293 7.18 19.76 -1.82
C THR A 293 5.90 20.06 -1.05
N LEU A 294 4.76 19.97 -1.72
CA LEU A 294 3.45 20.08 -1.10
C LEU A 294 3.03 18.69 -0.62
N GLN A 295 3.17 18.47 0.69
CA GLN A 295 2.76 17.23 1.36
C GLN A 295 1.39 17.41 2.00
N SER A 296 0.47 16.47 1.79
CA SER A 296 -0.78 16.43 2.55
C SER A 296 -0.49 16.09 4.01
N GLN A 297 -0.71 17.05 4.90
CA GLN A 297 -0.72 16.79 6.35
C GLN A 297 -1.92 15.89 6.68
N ASP A 298 -1.66 14.87 7.49
CA ASP A 298 -2.62 14.01 8.19
C ASP A 298 -3.63 13.23 7.31
N GLY A 299 -3.17 12.10 6.76
CA GLY A 299 -4.00 11.06 6.11
C GLY A 299 -4.99 10.32 7.04
N LEU A 300 -5.39 10.95 8.15
CA LEU A 300 -6.32 10.45 9.18
C LEU A 300 -7.25 11.56 9.73
N THR A 301 -7.42 12.68 9.02
CA THR A 301 -8.35 13.75 9.49
C THR A 301 -9.82 13.40 9.23
N THR A 302 -10.56 13.18 10.31
CA THR A 302 -12.01 12.93 10.33
C THR A 302 -12.80 14.15 9.83
N LYS A 303 -13.06 14.23 8.53
CA LYS A 303 -13.97 15.26 7.98
C LYS A 303 -15.42 14.90 8.33
N PHE A 304 -16.00 15.64 9.28
CA PHE A 304 -17.44 15.79 9.37
C PHE A 304 -17.87 16.82 8.33
N SER A 305 -18.72 16.40 7.39
CA SER A 305 -19.44 17.32 6.49
C SER A 305 -20.92 17.06 6.64
N ARG A 306 -21.79 18.01 6.27
CA ARG A 306 -23.24 17.79 6.28
C ARG A 306 -23.71 16.64 5.36
N ARG A 307 -22.81 16.09 4.54
CA ARG A 307 -23.09 14.99 3.60
C ARG A 307 -22.37 13.68 3.92
N VAL A 308 -21.39 13.67 4.83
CA VAL A 308 -20.67 12.43 5.18
C VAL A 308 -20.37 12.32 6.67
N LEU A 309 -20.54 11.11 7.19
CA LEU A 309 -20.27 10.74 8.57
C LEU A 309 -19.24 9.59 8.59
N ASN A 310 -18.06 9.86 9.15
CA ASN A 310 -17.02 8.87 9.33
C ASN A 310 -17.19 8.17 10.70
N LEU A 311 -17.16 6.84 10.70
CA LEU A 311 -17.39 6.00 11.87
C LEU A 311 -16.28 4.98 12.00
N VAL A 312 -15.82 4.75 13.23
CA VAL A 312 -14.90 3.65 13.56
C VAL A 312 -15.63 2.73 14.53
N VAL A 313 -15.95 1.51 14.10
CA VAL A 313 -16.79 0.59 14.88
C VAL A 313 -15.96 -0.60 15.36
N PRO A 314 -15.96 -0.92 16.67
CA PRO A 314 -15.32 -2.15 17.14
C PRO A 314 -16.07 -3.38 16.60
N ARG A 315 -15.30 -4.31 16.01
CA ARG A 315 -15.75 -5.62 15.58
C ARG A 315 -16.09 -6.49 16.78
N GLN A 316 -17.12 -7.31 16.61
CA GLN A 316 -17.49 -8.36 17.55
C GLN A 316 -17.05 -9.72 17.00
N PHE A 317 -17.07 -10.76 17.83
CA PHE A 317 -16.78 -12.12 17.36
C PHE A 317 -17.76 -12.54 16.25
N SER A 318 -19.04 -12.20 16.38
CA SER A 318 -20.03 -12.44 15.34
C SER A 318 -20.32 -11.23 14.46
N THR A 319 -20.75 -11.49 13.23
CA THR A 319 -21.26 -10.46 12.32
C THR A 319 -22.45 -9.79 12.98
N SER A 320 -22.48 -8.47 12.90
CA SER A 320 -23.33 -7.66 13.76
C SER A 320 -23.87 -6.45 13.01
N VAL A 321 -25.10 -6.07 13.30
CA VAL A 321 -25.73 -4.88 12.74
C VAL A 321 -25.43 -3.68 13.63
N ARG A 322 -25.21 -2.52 13.03
CA ARG A 322 -25.11 -1.23 13.70
C ARG A 322 -26.18 -0.31 13.17
N ALA A 323 -26.69 0.55 14.04
CA ALA A 323 -27.68 1.56 13.71
C ALA A 323 -27.10 2.95 13.94
N VAL A 324 -27.38 3.87 13.02
CA VAL A 324 -27.08 5.30 13.13
C VAL A 324 -28.33 6.09 12.73
N SER A 325 -28.76 7.02 13.58
CA SER A 325 -29.84 7.94 13.25
C SER A 325 -29.42 8.87 12.12
N LEU A 326 -30.30 9.06 11.14
CA LEU A 326 -30.05 9.98 10.03
C LEU A 326 -30.55 11.40 10.40
N PRO A 327 -29.89 12.46 9.89
CA PRO A 327 -30.45 13.81 9.93
C PRO A 327 -31.86 13.87 9.34
N ALA A 328 -32.72 14.74 9.87
CA ALA A 328 -34.11 14.86 9.41
C ALA A 328 -34.23 15.31 7.94
N ASP A 329 -33.22 15.99 7.42
CA ASP A 329 -33.07 16.43 6.03
C ASP A 329 -32.35 15.43 5.12
N ALA A 330 -31.90 14.28 5.63
CA ALA A 330 -31.27 13.23 4.83
C ALA A 330 -32.30 12.50 3.94
N ASP A 331 -31.99 12.41 2.65
CA ASP A 331 -32.76 11.61 1.70
C ASP A 331 -32.31 10.13 1.75
N PRO A 332 -33.22 9.19 2.12
CA PRO A 332 -32.91 7.77 2.14
C PRO A 332 -32.51 7.21 0.78
N ALA A 333 -33.04 7.76 -0.32
CA ALA A 333 -32.70 7.31 -1.67
C ALA A 333 -31.25 7.65 -2.04
N ASN A 334 -30.64 8.62 -1.34
CA ASN A 334 -29.28 9.08 -1.56
C ASN A 334 -28.37 8.78 -0.36
N THR A 335 -28.66 7.72 0.41
CA THR A 335 -27.86 7.33 1.58
C THR A 335 -27.25 5.93 1.40
N ALA A 336 -25.93 5.82 1.50
CA ALA A 336 -25.17 4.56 1.36
C ALA A 336 -23.99 4.49 2.33
N VAL A 337 -23.46 3.28 2.58
CA VAL A 337 -22.29 3.05 3.45
C VAL A 337 -21.17 2.39 2.66
N TYR A 338 -19.94 2.87 2.85
CA TYR A 338 -18.75 2.32 2.21
C TYR A 338 -17.68 2.00 3.26
N GLU A 339 -16.90 0.95 3.04
CA GLU A 339 -15.66 0.74 3.80
C GLU A 339 -14.75 1.94 3.60
N THR A 340 -14.05 2.39 4.64
CA THR A 340 -13.01 3.40 4.47
C THR A 340 -11.64 2.76 4.39
N ALA A 341 -10.90 3.14 3.36
CA ALA A 341 -9.47 2.94 3.30
C ALA A 341 -8.81 4.28 3.64
N ASN A 342 -8.01 4.31 4.71
CA ASN A 342 -7.24 5.50 5.12
C ASN A 342 -8.10 6.78 5.22
N GLY A 343 -9.28 6.70 5.86
CA GLY A 343 -10.18 7.84 6.09
C GLY A 343 -11.01 8.33 4.89
N ARG A 344 -10.97 7.63 3.74
CA ARG A 344 -11.81 7.92 2.56
C ARG A 344 -12.67 6.71 2.18
N PRO A 345 -13.90 6.91 1.67
CA PRO A 345 -14.75 5.80 1.22
C PRO A 345 -14.12 5.11 0.01
N ASP A 346 -13.97 3.80 0.07
CA ASP A 346 -13.77 2.99 -1.11
C ASP A 346 -15.13 2.67 -1.73
N TYR A 347 -15.50 3.46 -2.76
CA TYR A 347 -16.77 3.27 -3.46
C TYR A 347 -16.89 1.91 -4.17
N SER A 348 -15.82 1.13 -4.30
CA SER A 348 -15.89 -0.25 -4.79
C SER A 348 -16.23 -1.28 -3.69
N ARG A 349 -16.25 -0.85 -2.42
CA ARG A 349 -16.52 -1.68 -1.23
C ARG A 349 -17.71 -1.12 -0.46
N GLU A 350 -18.88 -1.25 -1.07
CA GLU A 350 -20.15 -0.91 -0.42
C GLU A 350 -20.47 -1.90 0.71
N VAL A 351 -20.80 -1.34 1.87
CA VAL A 351 -21.17 -2.10 3.06
C VAL A 351 -22.68 -2.38 3.01
N PRO A 352 -23.11 -3.64 3.24
CA PRO A 352 -24.53 -3.95 3.32
C PRO A 352 -25.25 -3.04 4.31
N SER A 353 -26.20 -2.26 3.80
CA SER A 353 -26.94 -1.27 4.57
C SER A 353 -28.40 -1.17 4.14
N ARG A 354 -29.25 -0.67 5.05
CA ARG A 354 -30.70 -0.57 4.91
C ARG A 354 -31.25 0.56 5.77
N ILE A 355 -32.26 1.27 5.30
CA ILE A 355 -32.91 2.34 6.08
C ILE A 355 -34.29 1.88 6.54
N GLU A 356 -34.63 2.23 7.77
CA GLU A 356 -35.95 1.98 8.37
C GLU A 356 -36.35 3.13 9.31
N SER A 357 -37.60 3.12 9.78
CA SER A 357 -38.04 4.06 10.80
C SER A 357 -37.43 3.71 12.16
N ASP A 358 -37.10 4.73 12.96
CA ASP A 358 -36.67 4.56 14.34
C ASP A 358 -37.83 4.36 15.35
N GLY A 359 -39.07 4.45 14.88
CA GLY A 359 -40.27 4.34 15.71
C GLY A 359 -40.68 5.63 16.46
N GLN A 360 -39.92 6.72 16.32
CA GLN A 360 -40.22 8.04 16.90
C GLN A 360 -40.45 9.13 15.83
N GLY A 361 -40.62 8.73 14.57
CA GLY A 361 -40.87 9.62 13.43
C GLY A 361 -39.62 10.02 12.65
N GLY A 362 -38.43 9.60 13.10
CA GLY A 362 -37.18 9.71 12.35
C GLY A 362 -36.85 8.44 11.58
N LYS A 363 -35.61 8.40 11.08
CA LYS A 363 -35.07 7.32 10.25
C LYS A 363 -33.70 6.90 10.77
N ARG A 364 -33.42 5.60 10.73
CA ARG A 364 -32.10 5.04 11.04
C ARG A 364 -31.55 4.24 9.88
N LEU A 365 -30.25 4.39 9.66
CA LEU A 365 -29.46 3.58 8.77
C LEU A 365 -28.88 2.40 9.54
N LEU A 366 -29.29 1.20 9.17
CA LEU A 366 -28.67 -0.05 9.57
C LEU A 366 -27.51 -0.37 8.62
N PHE A 367 -26.40 -0.87 9.14
CA PHE A 367 -25.32 -1.42 8.33
C PHE A 367 -24.63 -2.60 9.01
N MET A 368 -24.10 -3.52 8.21
CA MET A 368 -23.43 -4.73 8.71
C MET A 368 -21.95 -4.48 9.01
N VAL A 369 -21.48 -4.93 10.17
CA VAL A 369 -20.07 -4.99 10.55
C VAL A 369 -19.65 -6.47 10.60
N PRO A 370 -18.71 -6.89 9.72
CA PRO A 370 -18.35 -8.30 9.61
C PRO A 370 -17.62 -8.81 10.87
N GLY A 371 -18.04 -9.98 11.34
CA GLY A 371 -17.47 -10.65 12.51
C GLY A 371 -16.18 -11.42 12.24
N LEU A 372 -15.66 -12.04 13.29
CA LEU A 372 -14.50 -12.94 13.29
C LEU A 372 -14.88 -14.42 13.12
N GLU A 373 -16.15 -14.78 13.31
CA GLU A 373 -16.69 -16.15 13.30
C GLU A 373 -16.35 -16.98 12.06
N ARG A 374 -16.07 -16.32 10.93
CA ARG A 374 -15.65 -16.95 9.67
C ARG A 374 -14.20 -17.47 9.71
N TYR A 375 -13.43 -17.15 10.76
CA TYR A 375 -11.97 -17.30 10.82
C TYR A 375 -11.48 -18.08 12.06
N PHE A 376 -12.12 -19.22 12.35
CA PHE A 376 -11.75 -20.24 13.35
C PHE A 376 -12.02 -19.94 14.84
N ASN A 377 -12.15 -21.03 15.62
CA ASN A 377 -12.58 -21.06 17.03
C ASN A 377 -11.59 -20.47 18.05
N ALA A 378 -10.44 -19.93 17.63
CA ALA A 378 -9.39 -19.49 18.55
C ALA A 378 -8.59 -18.29 18.00
N VAL A 379 -9.10 -17.09 18.28
CA VAL A 379 -8.41 -15.81 18.01
C VAL A 379 -8.02 -15.10 19.30
N ARG A 380 -6.92 -14.33 19.25
CA ARG A 380 -6.38 -13.48 20.32
C ARG A 380 -6.25 -12.05 19.81
N LEU A 381 -6.65 -11.08 20.63
CA LEU A 381 -6.37 -9.66 20.39
C LEU A 381 -4.97 -9.36 20.90
N ASP A 382 -4.11 -8.77 20.07
CA ASP A 382 -2.79 -8.28 20.49
C ASP A 382 -2.83 -6.80 20.95
N GLU A 383 -1.72 -6.34 21.52
CA GLU A 383 -1.57 -4.98 22.07
C GLU A 383 -1.71 -3.86 21.01
N LYS A 384 -1.60 -4.20 19.72
CA LYS A 384 -1.79 -3.26 18.60
C LYS A 384 -3.25 -3.19 18.14
N GLY A 385 -4.17 -3.87 18.83
CA GLY A 385 -5.57 -3.93 18.45
C GLY A 385 -5.85 -4.86 17.27
N VAL A 386 -4.99 -5.87 17.04
CA VAL A 386 -5.12 -6.82 15.93
C VAL A 386 -5.60 -8.18 16.46
N PHE A 387 -6.66 -8.72 15.85
CA PHE A 387 -7.05 -10.11 16.06
C PHE A 387 -6.16 -11.04 15.22
N ARG A 388 -5.53 -12.02 15.89
CA ARG A 388 -4.69 -13.06 15.29
C ARG A 388 -5.17 -14.46 15.68
N THR A 389 -4.87 -15.48 14.88
CA THR A 389 -5.03 -16.87 15.29
C THR A 389 -4.04 -17.23 16.41
N THR A 390 -4.24 -18.37 17.08
CA THR A 390 -3.26 -18.91 18.04
C THR A 390 -1.88 -19.23 17.43
N GLN A 391 -1.77 -19.26 16.10
CA GLN A 391 -0.53 -19.46 15.34
C GLN A 391 0.10 -18.12 14.88
N GLY A 392 -0.45 -16.97 15.30
CA GLY A 392 0.07 -15.63 15.00
C GLY A 392 -0.42 -15.03 13.67
N ALA A 393 -1.12 -15.79 12.83
CA ALA A 393 -1.65 -15.31 11.56
C ALA A 393 -2.72 -14.22 11.78
N PHE A 394 -2.69 -13.17 10.96
CA PHE A 394 -3.67 -12.08 11.02
C PHE A 394 -5.10 -12.57 10.69
N VAL A 395 -6.10 -12.00 11.37
CA VAL A 395 -7.53 -12.23 11.09
C VAL A 395 -8.25 -10.93 10.73
N ALA A 396 -8.20 -9.92 11.61
CA ALA A 396 -8.83 -8.62 11.38
C ALA A 396 -8.28 -7.56 12.34
N LEU A 397 -8.43 -6.27 12.01
CA LEU A 397 -8.39 -5.21 13.02
C LEU A 397 -9.54 -5.36 14.01
N ARG A 398 -9.32 -4.91 15.25
CA ARG A 398 -10.40 -4.64 16.22
C ARG A 398 -11.40 -3.62 15.67
N ASP A 399 -10.90 -2.61 14.96
CA ASP A 399 -11.68 -1.45 14.55
C ASP A 399 -12.02 -1.54 13.05
N TYR A 400 -13.30 -1.35 12.71
CA TYR A 400 -13.83 -1.39 11.35
C TYR A 400 -14.30 0.01 10.94
N PRO A 401 -13.53 0.72 10.10
CA PRO A 401 -13.82 2.11 9.77
C PRO A 401 -14.68 2.21 8.50
N VAL A 402 -15.81 2.90 8.59
CA VAL A 402 -16.78 3.08 7.49
C VAL A 402 -17.16 4.55 7.34
N GLN A 403 -17.66 4.92 6.16
CA GLN A 403 -18.25 6.23 5.91
C GLN A 403 -19.68 6.05 5.42
N VAL A 404 -20.60 6.73 6.10
CA VAL A 404 -21.96 6.97 5.61
C VAL A 404 -21.91 8.19 4.70
N CYS A 405 -22.39 8.05 3.47
CA CYS A 405 -22.61 9.15 2.53
C CYS A 405 -24.11 9.43 2.45
N LEU A 406 -24.51 10.71 2.47
CA LEU A 406 -25.90 11.19 2.43
C LEU A 406 -26.24 11.89 1.10
N ASP A 407 -25.34 11.81 0.12
CA ASP A 407 -25.48 12.38 -1.23
C ASP A 407 -25.23 11.35 -2.35
N ARG A 408 -25.41 10.06 -2.05
CA ARG A 408 -25.13 8.95 -2.96
C ARG A 408 -26.03 7.75 -2.68
N ALA A 409 -26.79 7.34 -3.69
CA ALA A 409 -27.61 6.13 -3.64
C ALA A 409 -26.77 4.85 -3.46
N PRO A 410 -27.33 3.80 -2.83
CA PRO A 410 -26.75 2.45 -2.85
C PRO A 410 -26.58 1.94 -4.29
N ARG A 411 -25.54 1.12 -4.56
CA ARG A 411 -25.36 0.52 -5.90
C ARG A 411 -26.12 -0.79 -6.07
N GLN A 412 -26.57 -1.39 -4.97
CA GLN A 412 -27.32 -2.63 -4.92
C GLN A 412 -28.25 -2.64 -3.71
N ASP A 413 -29.41 -3.29 -3.85
CA ASP A 413 -30.31 -3.53 -2.73
C ASP A 413 -29.82 -4.72 -1.90
N PHE A 414 -29.84 -4.57 -0.58
CA PHE A 414 -29.48 -5.63 0.36
C PHE A 414 -30.74 -6.28 0.98
N PRO A 415 -30.81 -7.62 1.05
CA PRO A 415 -32.01 -8.31 1.54
C PRO A 415 -32.39 -7.92 2.97
N ALA A 416 -33.69 -7.82 3.25
CA ALA A 416 -34.20 -7.35 4.54
C ALA A 416 -33.81 -8.27 5.70
N GLU A 417 -33.78 -9.57 5.44
CA GLU A 417 -33.42 -10.64 6.36
C GLU A 417 -31.97 -10.54 6.88
N TRP A 418 -31.06 -9.85 6.19
CA TRP A 418 -29.69 -9.61 6.68
C TRP A 418 -29.65 -8.60 7.84
N PHE A 419 -30.73 -7.84 8.03
CA PHE A 419 -30.87 -6.83 9.08
C PHE A 419 -31.93 -7.20 10.13
N ALA A 420 -32.56 -8.37 10.00
CA ALA A 420 -33.42 -8.93 11.04
C ALA A 420 -32.58 -9.15 12.31
N GLY A 421 -32.96 -8.47 13.40
CA GLY A 421 -32.07 -8.18 14.52
C GLY A 421 -31.41 -9.40 15.18
N GLY A 422 -30.08 -9.36 15.29
CA GLY A 422 -29.30 -10.18 16.23
C GLY A 422 -29.11 -9.49 17.59
N PRO A 423 -28.62 -10.20 18.62
CA PRO A 423 -28.54 -9.73 20.01
C PRO A 423 -27.60 -8.53 20.28
N ASN A 424 -26.95 -7.99 19.25
CA ASN A 424 -25.89 -6.98 19.35
C ASN A 424 -26.21 -5.66 18.60
N LEU A 425 -27.48 -5.27 18.53
CA LEU A 425 -27.90 -3.95 18.03
C LEU A 425 -27.44 -2.84 19.00
N LEU A 426 -26.21 -2.37 18.81
CA LEU A 426 -25.67 -1.21 19.51
C LEU A 426 -26.18 0.08 18.87
N HIS A 427 -26.96 0.84 19.62
CA HIS A 427 -27.33 2.21 19.30
C HIS A 427 -26.17 3.16 19.65
N ASN A 428 -25.43 3.63 18.64
CA ASN A 428 -24.58 4.81 18.81
C ASN A 428 -25.49 6.04 18.68
N GLY A 429 -25.53 6.86 19.73
CA GLY A 429 -26.61 7.80 20.02
C GLY A 429 -26.73 9.04 19.12
N ASP A 430 -27.68 9.90 19.49
CA ASP A 430 -28.01 11.15 18.81
C ASP A 430 -26.81 12.10 18.68
N PHE A 431 -26.47 12.47 17.44
CA PHE A 431 -25.35 13.36 17.10
C PHE A 431 -25.73 14.85 17.13
N SER A 432 -26.95 15.22 17.54
CA SER A 432 -27.41 16.61 17.65
C SER A 432 -26.66 17.44 18.71
N GLN A 433 -25.95 16.80 19.65
CA GLN A 433 -25.17 17.46 20.71
C GLN A 433 -23.70 17.02 20.75
N VAL A 434 -22.90 17.49 19.79
CA VAL A 434 -21.43 17.47 19.93
C VAL A 434 -20.99 18.63 20.82
N SER A 435 -20.88 18.38 22.14
CA SER A 435 -20.44 19.41 23.10
C SER A 435 -18.96 19.79 22.88
N SER A 436 -18.65 21.07 23.05
CA SER A 436 -17.44 21.72 22.52
C SER A 436 -16.16 21.55 23.36
N SER A 437 -15.95 20.41 24.01
CA SER A 437 -14.73 20.15 24.80
C SER A 437 -14.39 18.67 24.90
N ILE A 438 -13.14 18.32 24.56
CA ILE A 438 -12.60 16.96 24.67
C ILE A 438 -12.46 16.58 26.15
N ALA A 439 -13.36 15.72 26.65
CA ALA A 439 -13.28 15.04 27.95
C ALA A 439 -14.07 13.71 27.84
N PRO A 440 -13.96 12.77 28.81
CA PRO A 440 -13.96 11.34 28.50
C PRO A 440 -15.32 10.77 28.11
N TRP A 441 -15.26 9.61 27.45
CA TRP A 441 -16.35 8.72 27.07
C TRP A 441 -17.58 8.78 27.98
N PRO A 442 -18.82 8.88 27.44
CA PRO A 442 -20.01 8.90 28.26
C PRO A 442 -20.20 7.57 29.01
N ALA A 443 -20.46 7.66 30.32
CA ALA A 443 -20.88 6.53 31.12
C ALA A 443 -22.22 5.99 30.58
N GLY A 444 -22.28 4.70 30.25
CA GLY A 444 -23.44 4.09 29.60
C GLY A 444 -23.10 2.96 28.63
N PHE A 445 -21.84 2.85 28.18
CA PHE A 445 -21.37 1.61 27.56
C PHE A 445 -21.40 0.47 28.58
N PRO A 446 -22.07 -0.66 28.28
CA PRO A 446 -21.62 -1.92 28.80
C PRO A 446 -20.21 -2.14 28.23
N THR A 447 -19.22 -2.17 29.12
CA THR A 447 -18.20 -3.20 28.95
C THR A 447 -18.96 -4.51 28.94
N ALA A 448 -18.96 -5.16 27.79
CA ALA A 448 -19.46 -6.51 27.61
C ALA A 448 -18.38 -7.26 26.83
N MET A 449 -17.27 -7.52 27.50
CA MET A 449 -16.37 -8.56 27.05
C MET A 449 -17.14 -9.89 27.21
N ALA A 450 -17.58 -10.53 26.13
CA ALA A 450 -18.45 -11.71 26.22
C ALA A 450 -18.47 -12.54 24.92
N VAL A 451 -18.39 -13.88 24.84
CA VAL A 451 -17.39 -14.84 25.40
C VAL A 451 -17.54 -15.33 26.86
N ARG A 452 -17.50 -16.68 27.09
CA ARG A 452 -17.35 -17.38 28.42
C ARG A 452 -17.06 -18.90 28.30
N ASN A 453 -16.17 -19.48 29.14
CA ASN A 453 -15.74 -20.92 29.28
C ASN A 453 -14.46 -21.44 28.54
N ARG A 454 -13.29 -20.81 28.70
CA ARG A 454 -12.04 -20.99 27.93
C ARG A 454 -12.20 -21.18 26.39
N ASN A 455 -12.93 -20.41 25.58
CA ASN A 455 -13.86 -19.27 25.73
C ASN A 455 -13.52 -18.20 26.84
N TRP A 456 -12.87 -17.06 26.51
CA TRP A 456 -12.35 -16.04 27.47
C TRP A 456 -13.35 -15.51 28.54
N TYR A 457 -12.91 -14.76 29.58
CA TYR A 457 -13.80 -13.98 30.48
C TYR A 457 -13.07 -12.84 31.28
N ALA A 458 -13.75 -11.91 31.98
CA ALA A 458 -14.55 -10.76 31.49
C ALA A 458 -15.59 -10.16 32.52
N TYR A 459 -16.23 -9.03 32.18
CA TYR A 459 -17.37 -8.29 32.81
C TYR A 459 -18.11 -7.45 31.76
#